data_AF-A0A1E2UV89-F1
#
_entry.id   AF-A0A1E2UV89-F1
#
_cell.length_a   1.000
_cell.length_b   1.000
_cell.length_c   1.000
_cell.angle_alpha   90.00
_cell.angle_beta   90.00
_cell.angle_gamma   90.00
#
_symmetry.space_group_name_H-M   'P 1'
#
loop_
_entity.id
_entity.type
_entity.pdbx_description
1 polymer ?
#
loop_
_entity_poly.entity_id
_entity_poly.type
_entity_poly.pdbx_seq_one_letter_code
_entity_poly.pdbx_strand_id
1 'polypeptide(L)'
;MDPLLTSSTRAPEQPASSQTAESSEPRFYPRPMGPAFESGDERLNCRQLDQQLASLESDTYSAKPGFYEDPYAGASIFVGAVWAPGALAYLGYSGAAEYYEQDRVSEAQNRIEALRRMKARLRCYEY
;
A
#
# COMPACT_ATOMS: atom_id res chain seq x y z
N MET A 1 -4.73 -8.99 66.04
CA MET A 1 -3.62 -8.10 65.68
C MET A 1 -3.26 -8.42 64.26
N ASP A 2 -3.53 -7.44 63.41
CA ASP A 2 -3.78 -7.44 61.98
C ASP A 2 -2.56 -7.73 61.07
N PRO A 3 -2.80 -7.92 59.74
CA PRO A 3 -1.93 -8.56 58.79
C PRO A 3 -1.03 -7.56 58.06
N LEU A 4 0.15 -8.00 57.59
CA LEU A 4 0.97 -7.23 56.67
C LEU A 4 0.89 -7.82 55.26
N LEU A 5 -0.05 -7.23 54.52
CA LEU A 5 -0.11 -7.10 53.08
C LEU A 5 1.29 -6.81 52.49
N THR A 6 1.74 -7.64 51.54
CA THR A 6 2.71 -7.18 50.54
C THR A 6 1.98 -7.11 49.21
N SER A 7 1.47 -5.92 48.91
CA SER A 7 0.87 -5.57 47.63
C SER A 7 1.92 -5.68 46.53
N SER A 8 1.68 -6.56 45.57
CA SER A 8 2.35 -6.52 44.28
C SER A 8 1.87 -5.27 43.53
N THR A 9 2.61 -4.17 43.67
CA THR A 9 2.42 -2.97 42.86
C THR A 9 3.01 -3.24 41.49
N ARG A 10 2.17 -3.72 40.55
CA ARG A 10 2.52 -3.74 39.13
C ARG A 10 2.49 -2.29 38.64
N ALA A 11 3.66 -1.75 38.30
CA ALA A 11 3.80 -0.46 37.65
C ALA A 11 2.96 -0.42 36.36
N PRO A 12 2.39 0.73 35.97
CA PRO A 12 1.67 0.85 34.72
C PRO A 12 2.64 0.65 33.56
N GLU A 13 2.37 -0.38 32.76
CA GLU A 13 2.98 -0.63 31.46
C GLU A 13 2.66 0.57 30.56
N GLN A 14 3.61 1.49 30.42
CA GLN A 14 3.53 2.56 29.44
C GLN A 14 3.47 1.92 28.05
N PRO A 15 2.50 2.29 27.19
CA PRO A 15 2.52 1.84 25.81
C PRO A 15 3.79 2.38 25.16
N ALA A 16 4.63 1.48 24.69
CA ALA A 16 5.80 1.77 23.90
C ALA A 16 5.38 2.50 22.61
N SER A 17 5.30 3.82 22.68
CA SER A 17 5.32 4.70 21.52
C SER A 17 6.74 4.73 20.98
N SER A 18 7.15 3.67 20.28
CA SER A 18 8.37 3.68 19.48
C SER A 18 8.13 4.49 18.20
N GLN A 19 8.05 5.82 18.35
CA GLN A 19 8.43 6.73 17.27
C GLN A 19 9.96 6.81 17.29
N THR A 20 10.62 5.77 16.77
CA THR A 20 12.05 5.85 16.46
C THR A 20 12.21 6.73 15.24
N ALA A 21 12.95 7.83 15.46
CA ALA A 21 13.45 8.76 14.47
C ALA A 21 13.78 8.06 13.15
N GLU A 22 13.03 8.42 12.12
CA GLU A 22 13.20 7.98 10.76
C GLU A 22 14.54 8.54 10.24
N SER A 23 15.58 7.70 10.24
CA SER A 23 16.87 7.99 9.62
C SER A 23 16.64 8.52 8.20
N SER A 24 17.17 9.71 7.91
CA SER A 24 17.12 10.39 6.61
C SER A 24 18.10 9.76 5.62
N GLU A 25 18.06 8.43 5.49
CA GLU A 25 18.80 7.70 4.47
C GLU A 25 17.97 7.72 3.18
N PRO A 26 18.58 7.99 2.01
CA PRO A 26 17.86 7.93 0.74
C PRO A 26 17.28 6.53 0.57
N ARG A 27 15.96 6.44 0.65
CA ARG A 27 15.23 5.17 0.51
C ARG A 27 15.24 4.76 -0.95
N PHE A 28 15.89 3.62 -1.22
CA PHE A 28 15.91 3.01 -2.55
C PHE A 28 14.62 2.26 -2.89
N TYR A 29 13.82 1.89 -1.89
CA TYR A 29 12.58 1.13 -2.09
C TYR A 29 11.38 1.88 -1.51
N PRO A 30 10.22 1.86 -2.20
CA PRO A 30 8.99 2.42 -1.67
C PRO A 30 8.59 1.64 -0.41
N ARG A 31 8.08 2.36 0.60
CA ARG A 31 7.51 1.70 1.79
C ARG A 31 6.10 1.21 1.48
N PRO A 32 5.66 0.10 2.09
CA PRO A 32 4.25 -0.25 2.07
C PRO A 32 3.46 0.92 2.67
N MET A 33 2.53 1.45 1.88
CA MET A 33 1.63 2.50 2.35
C MET A 33 0.54 1.88 3.24
N GLY A 34 0.17 2.60 4.29
CA GLY A 34 -0.96 2.21 5.14
C GLY A 34 -2.30 2.58 4.48
N PRO A 35 -3.43 2.06 4.99
CA PRO A 35 -4.74 2.45 4.51
C PRO A 35 -4.93 3.97 4.59
N ALA A 36 -5.31 4.59 3.49
CA ALA A 36 -5.56 6.03 3.42
C ALA A 36 -7.01 6.33 3.80
N PHE A 37 -7.23 6.89 4.98
CA PHE A 37 -8.54 7.39 5.41
C PHE A 37 -8.71 8.85 4.98
N GLU A 38 -9.88 9.20 4.45
CA GLU A 38 -10.21 10.56 4.06
C GLU A 38 -11.14 11.19 5.11
N SER A 39 -11.02 12.50 5.29
CA SER A 39 -11.84 13.24 6.24
C SER A 39 -13.32 13.21 5.81
N GLY A 40 -14.12 12.39 6.48
CA GLY A 40 -15.54 12.21 6.16
C GLY A 40 -15.99 10.76 6.05
N ASP A 41 -15.04 9.81 5.91
CA ASP A 41 -15.38 8.39 5.75
C ASP A 41 -16.16 7.81 6.93
N GLU A 42 -15.94 8.35 8.13
CA GLU A 42 -16.60 7.94 9.36
C GLU A 42 -18.10 8.23 9.36
N ARG A 43 -18.57 9.11 8.48
CA ARG A 43 -19.98 9.53 8.38
C ARG A 43 -20.72 8.84 7.22
N LEU A 44 -20.02 8.04 6.42
CA LEU A 44 -20.62 7.32 5.28
C LEU A 44 -21.54 6.19 5.78
N ASN A 45 -22.69 6.05 5.14
CA ASN A 45 -23.57 4.90 5.35
C ASN A 45 -23.04 3.67 4.59
N CYS A 46 -23.37 2.45 5.03
CA CYS A 46 -22.92 1.18 4.43
C CYS A 46 -23.08 1.17 2.89
N ARG A 47 -24.24 1.65 2.39
CA ARG A 47 -24.51 1.74 0.94
C ARG A 47 -23.60 2.72 0.19
N GLN A 48 -23.28 3.85 0.81
CA GLN A 48 -22.39 4.86 0.21
C GLN A 48 -20.95 4.35 0.18
N LEU A 49 -20.56 3.59 1.20
CA LEU A 49 -19.25 2.93 1.29
C LEU A 49 -19.05 1.92 0.16
N ASP A 50 -20.05 1.09 -0.11
CA ASP A 50 -20.01 0.11 -1.20
C ASP A 50 -20.00 0.77 -2.59
N GLN A 51 -20.72 1.88 -2.76
CA GLN A 51 -20.66 2.66 -4.01
C GLN A 51 -19.28 3.25 -4.27
N GLN A 52 -18.64 3.81 -3.23
CA GLN A 52 -17.28 4.30 -3.34
C GLN A 52 -16.30 3.16 -3.65
N LEU A 53 -16.42 2.03 -2.93
CA LEU A 53 -15.58 0.86 -3.17
C LEU A 53 -15.68 0.38 -4.62
N ALA A 54 -16.89 0.32 -5.18
CA ALA A 54 -17.12 -0.06 -6.56
C ALA A 54 -16.53 0.94 -7.56
N SER A 55 -16.57 2.25 -7.28
CA SER A 55 -15.94 3.25 -8.15
C SER A 55 -14.42 3.11 -8.19
N LEU A 56 -13.80 2.77 -7.06
CA LEU A 56 -12.34 2.62 -6.95
C LEU A 56 -11.82 1.29 -7.51
N GLU A 57 -12.66 0.26 -7.64
CA GLU A 57 -12.24 -1.03 -8.15
C GLU A 57 -11.65 -0.93 -9.57
N SER A 58 -12.18 -0.03 -10.40
CA SER A 58 -11.63 0.22 -11.74
C SER A 58 -10.20 0.76 -11.73
N ASP A 59 -9.84 1.57 -10.72
CA ASP A 59 -8.50 2.15 -10.59
C ASP A 59 -7.46 1.15 -10.05
N THR A 60 -7.89 -0.05 -9.64
CA THR A 60 -6.96 -1.11 -9.18
C THR A 60 -6.37 -1.94 -10.31
N TYR A 61 -6.91 -1.83 -11.52
CA TYR A 61 -6.45 -2.61 -12.66
C TYR A 61 -5.30 -1.87 -13.37
N SER A 62 -4.14 -2.53 -13.47
CA SER A 62 -3.09 -2.10 -14.40
C SER A 62 -3.37 -2.69 -15.78
N ALA A 63 -3.39 -1.83 -16.81
CA ALA A 63 -3.50 -2.27 -18.20
C ALA A 63 -2.15 -2.73 -18.78
N LYS A 64 -1.04 -2.46 -18.08
CA LYS A 64 0.31 -2.75 -18.55
C LYS A 64 0.77 -4.12 -18.02
N PRO A 65 1.30 -4.99 -18.90
CA PRO A 65 1.88 -6.25 -18.49
C PRO A 65 3.14 -6.02 -17.66
N GLY A 66 3.43 -6.93 -16.73
CA GLY A 66 4.64 -6.84 -15.92
C GLY A 66 5.91 -6.90 -16.78
N PHE A 67 7.04 -6.43 -16.23
CA PHE A 67 8.32 -6.40 -16.94
C PHE A 67 8.73 -7.74 -17.59
N TYR A 68 8.42 -8.86 -16.94
CA TYR A 68 8.76 -10.21 -17.44
C TYR A 68 7.73 -10.77 -18.43
N GLU A 69 6.57 -10.14 -18.54
CA GLU A 69 5.48 -10.54 -19.42
C GLU A 69 5.50 -9.76 -20.74
N ASP A 70 6.29 -8.68 -20.80
CA ASP A 70 6.48 -7.86 -21.98
C ASP A 70 7.51 -8.50 -22.96
N PRO A 71 7.08 -8.94 -24.17
CA PRO A 71 8.00 -9.52 -25.15
C PRO A 71 9.05 -8.51 -25.64
N TYR A 72 8.75 -7.20 -25.61
CA TYR A 72 9.69 -6.17 -26.04
C TYR A 72 10.81 -5.97 -25.02
N ALA A 73 10.50 -6.09 -23.73
CA ALA A 73 11.52 -6.07 -22.67
C ALA A 73 12.54 -7.19 -22.89
N GLY A 74 12.07 -8.43 -23.10
CA GLY A 74 12.93 -9.58 -23.40
C GLY A 74 13.77 -9.39 -24.67
N ALA A 75 13.15 -8.91 -25.76
CA ALA A 75 13.86 -8.63 -27.01
C ALA A 75 14.93 -7.55 -26.85
N SER A 76 14.64 -6.49 -26.08
CA SER A 76 15.58 -5.40 -25.83
C SER A 76 16.80 -5.83 -25.02
N ILE A 77 16.65 -6.78 -24.08
CA ILE A 77 17.77 -7.39 -23.35
C ILE A 77 18.65 -8.17 -24.33
N PHE A 78 18.04 -9.04 -25.15
CA PHE A 78 18.79 -9.90 -26.08
C PHE A 78 19.57 -9.06 -27.11
N VAL A 79 18.89 -8.14 -27.80
CA VAL A 79 19.53 -7.27 -28.79
C VAL A 79 20.53 -6.32 -28.12
N GLY A 80 20.17 -5.79 -26.96
CA GLY A 80 20.98 -4.91 -26.13
C GLY A 80 22.32 -5.51 -25.72
N ALA A 81 22.30 -6.76 -25.26
CA ALA A 81 23.50 -7.43 -24.79
C ALA A 81 24.44 -7.89 -25.92
N VAL A 82 23.90 -8.26 -27.07
CA VAL A 82 24.69 -8.92 -28.14
C VAL A 82 25.09 -7.96 -29.25
N TRP A 83 24.17 -7.12 -29.72
CA TRP A 83 24.35 -6.37 -30.97
C TRP A 83 24.37 -4.85 -30.79
N ALA A 84 23.43 -4.32 -30.00
CA ALA A 84 23.19 -2.89 -29.93
C ALA A 84 22.87 -2.46 -28.50
N PRO A 85 23.87 -2.07 -27.69
CA PRO A 85 23.69 -1.65 -26.30
C PRO A 85 22.60 -0.58 -26.10
N GLY A 86 22.35 0.26 -27.11
CA GLY A 86 21.27 1.25 -27.09
C GLY A 86 19.87 0.67 -26.95
N ALA A 87 19.64 -0.58 -27.35
CA ALA A 87 18.34 -1.24 -27.17
C ALA A 87 17.97 -1.39 -25.68
N LEU A 88 18.96 -1.44 -24.76
CA LEU A 88 18.72 -1.49 -23.32
C LEU A 88 18.03 -0.23 -22.78
N ALA A 89 18.03 0.89 -23.52
CA ALA A 89 17.30 2.10 -23.13
C ALA A 89 15.79 1.85 -22.99
N TYR A 90 15.25 0.87 -23.73
CA TYR A 90 13.85 0.46 -23.60
C TYR A 90 13.53 -0.02 -22.17
N LEU A 91 14.44 -0.72 -21.51
CA LEU A 91 14.26 -1.22 -20.15
C LEU A 91 14.13 -0.10 -19.13
N GLY A 92 14.91 0.97 -19.31
CA GLY A 92 14.81 2.16 -18.48
C GLY A 92 13.46 2.86 -18.67
N TYR A 93 13.01 3.00 -19.92
CA TYR A 93 11.71 3.59 -20.23
C TYR A 93 10.54 2.74 -19.71
N SER A 94 10.54 1.43 -19.95
CA SER A 94 9.47 0.53 -19.53
C SER A 94 9.38 0.43 -18.01
N GLY A 95 10.52 0.43 -17.31
CA GLY A 95 10.59 0.49 -15.85
C GLY A 95 10.05 1.81 -15.30
N ALA A 96 10.41 2.96 -15.89
CA ALA A 96 9.88 4.25 -15.49
C ALA A 96 8.36 4.34 -15.68
N ALA A 97 7.85 3.86 -16.81
CA ALA A 97 6.40 3.81 -17.06
C ALA A 97 5.67 2.91 -16.04
N GLU A 98 6.26 1.78 -15.66
CA GLU A 98 5.70 0.90 -14.62
C GLU A 98 5.58 1.62 -13.28
N TYR A 99 6.62 2.37 -12.91
CA TYR A 99 6.66 3.07 -11.63
C TYR A 99 5.51 4.07 -11.50
N TYR A 100 5.21 4.82 -12.56
CA TYR A 100 4.11 5.79 -12.56
C TYR A 100 2.73 5.13 -12.52
N GLU A 101 2.56 3.98 -13.15
CA GLU A 101 1.29 3.24 -13.12
C GLU A 101 1.07 2.54 -11.77
N GLN A 102 2.13 1.97 -11.20
CA GLN A 102 2.08 1.30 -9.92
C GLN A 102 1.73 2.27 -8.78
N ASP A 103 2.18 3.53 -8.86
CA ASP A 103 1.84 4.56 -7.87
C ASP A 103 0.32 4.78 -7.80
N ARG A 104 -0.34 4.96 -8.96
CA ARG A 104 -1.80 5.11 -9.07
C ARG A 104 -2.56 3.91 -8.52
N VAL A 105 -2.14 2.70 -8.93
CA VAL A 105 -2.78 1.46 -8.49
C VAL A 105 -2.61 1.28 -6.99
N SER A 106 -1.44 1.60 -6.44
CA SER A 106 -1.17 1.49 -5.01
C SER A 106 -2.03 2.45 -4.19
N GLU A 107 -2.23 3.68 -4.64
CA GLU A 107 -3.09 4.66 -3.99
C GLU A 107 -4.55 4.18 -3.93
N ALA A 108 -5.08 3.68 -5.05
CA ALA A 108 -6.42 3.12 -5.12
C ALA A 108 -6.58 1.90 -4.20
N GLN A 109 -5.59 0.99 -4.17
CA GLN A 109 -5.59 -0.17 -3.28
C GLN A 109 -5.59 0.24 -1.80
N ASN A 110 -4.78 1.22 -1.40
CA ASN A 110 -4.74 1.73 -0.03
C ASN A 110 -6.10 2.30 0.41
N ARG A 111 -6.78 3.01 -0.50
CA ARG A 111 -8.10 3.59 -0.24
C ARG A 111 -9.16 2.50 -0.10
N ILE A 112 -9.12 1.48 -0.95
CA ILE A 112 -9.97 0.29 -0.85
C ILE A 112 -9.75 -0.45 0.46
N GLU A 113 -8.50 -0.63 0.89
CA GLU A 113 -8.19 -1.24 2.18
C GLU A 113 -8.76 -0.43 3.35
N ALA A 114 -8.66 0.91 3.30
CA ALA A 114 -9.24 1.79 4.31
C ALA A 114 -10.76 1.60 4.39
N LEU A 115 -11.44 1.64 3.24
CA LEU A 115 -12.89 1.44 3.14
C LEU A 115 -13.30 0.03 3.62
N ARG A 116 -12.56 -1.02 3.27
CA ARG A 116 -12.80 -2.38 3.77
C ARG A 116 -12.69 -2.49 5.30
N ARG A 117 -11.69 -1.82 5.91
CA ARG A 117 -11.55 -1.76 7.37
C ARG A 117 -12.71 -0.99 8.02
N MET A 118 -13.20 0.07 7.38
CA MET A 118 -14.39 0.82 7.85
C MET A 118 -15.68 0.00 7.76
N LYS A 119 -15.88 -0.72 6.65
CA LYS A 119 -17.01 -1.64 6.48
C LYS A 119 -17.05 -2.69 7.60
N ALA A 120 -15.88 -3.27 7.91
CA ALA A 120 -15.74 -4.23 9.01
C ALA A 120 -16.03 -3.59 10.38
N ARG A 121 -15.58 -2.35 10.62
CA ARG A 121 -15.85 -1.60 11.87
C ARG A 121 -17.35 -1.32 12.05
N LEU A 122 -18.04 -0.94 10.98
CA LEU A 122 -19.48 -0.64 10.99
C LEU A 122 -20.36 -1.90 10.97
N ARG A 123 -19.77 -3.10 10.88
CA ARG A 123 -20.49 -4.39 10.80
C ARG A 123 -21.53 -4.41 9.69
N CYS A 124 -21.24 -3.74 8.57
CA CYS A 124 -22.10 -3.73 7.39
C CYS A 124 -22.00 -5.10 6.69
N TYR A 125 -22.81 -6.06 7.15
CA TYR A 125 -22.97 -7.39 6.55
C TYR A 125 -24.35 -7.51 5.89
N GLU A 126 -24.68 -6.58 5.02
CA GLU A 126 -25.92 -6.68 4.24
C GLU A 126 -25.59 -7.26 2.86
N TYR A 127 -26.32 -8.32 2.51
CA TYR A 127 -26.26 -9.04 1.23
C TYR A 127 -26.99 -8.29 0.12
#